data_AF-A0A4Y8I835-F1
#
_entry.id   AF-A0A4Y8I835-F1
#
_cell.length_a   1.000
_cell.length_b   1.000
_cell.length_c   1.000
_cell.angle_alpha   90.00
_cell.angle_beta   90.00
_cell.angle_gamma   90.00
#
_symmetry.space_group_name_H-M   'P 1'
#
loop_
_entity.id
_entity.type
_entity.pdbx_description
1 polymer ?
#
loop_
_entity_poly.entity_id
_entity_poly.type
_entity_poly.pdbx_seq_one_letter_code
_entity_poly.pdbx_strand_id
1 'polypeptide(L)'
;MKTTLIMMMFAGIFLTACSEDDVLNYDFDTVEEAILSIITAADSLERLDGLDDGGAVDIGSYSSGGLGKIAADTLSPIKIGRRIDSTSFERTVEILGDTIAIVTSTATITGDFIIIAFISLDTTVIDTFVKPFNMEMIRKIKLRRVGDGEARRLNWRIVGVTPVIGGTIASTIEFLEFSMISTAGDSLIITDPLNTFFNWRELPEFEPGDTVTVLLTLTNSSSFDREMVLMHHGARSRIDKGRKRLFDDGTHGDEVVDDNVYTGNFRSRTIRGRMRHGFIDAIDWGTIFDPTGEVNTKVMGLPYMIRRMP
;
A
#
# COMPACT_ATOMS: atom_id res chain seq x y z
N MET A 1 -4.32 -3.49 75.29
CA MET A 1 -5.74 -3.76 74.96
C MET A 1 -6.53 -2.46 75.05
N LYS A 2 -6.78 -1.82 73.92
CA LYS A 2 -7.60 -0.61 73.81
C LYS A 2 -8.31 -0.59 72.45
N THR A 3 -9.64 -0.49 72.53
CA THR A 3 -10.56 0.26 71.66
C THR A 3 -10.69 -0.12 70.18
N THR A 4 -11.70 -0.94 69.93
CA THR A 4 -12.84 -0.73 69.00
C THR A 4 -12.74 0.43 68.01
N LEU A 5 -12.80 0.15 66.71
CA LEU A 5 -13.11 1.13 65.66
C LEU A 5 -14.21 0.59 64.71
N ILE A 6 -15.43 1.03 65.04
CA ILE A 6 -16.53 1.48 64.19
C ILE A 6 -16.60 0.96 62.75
N MET A 7 -17.61 0.11 62.54
CA MET A 7 -18.35 -0.14 61.31
C MET A 7 -19.01 1.16 60.83
N MET A 8 -18.70 1.62 59.62
CA MET A 8 -19.52 2.61 58.92
C MET A 8 -19.81 2.14 57.49
N MET A 9 -21.10 1.83 57.32
CA MET A 9 -21.81 1.50 56.10
C MET A 9 -21.74 2.69 55.13
N PHE A 10 -21.24 2.47 53.92
CA PHE A 10 -21.49 3.37 52.79
C PHE A 10 -22.06 2.54 51.63
N ALA A 11 -23.38 2.42 51.64
CA ALA A 11 -24.16 2.03 50.47
C ALA A 11 -24.17 3.24 49.51
N GLY A 12 -23.18 3.28 48.63
CA GLY A 12 -23.12 4.23 47.51
C GLY A 12 -23.74 3.59 46.28
N ILE A 13 -24.94 4.05 45.93
CA ILE A 13 -25.68 3.72 44.71
C ILE A 13 -24.80 4.06 43.49
N PHE A 14 -24.27 3.04 42.80
CA PHE A 14 -23.78 3.19 41.43
C PHE A 14 -24.97 3.11 40.48
N LEU A 15 -25.71 4.21 40.39
CA LEU A 15 -26.54 4.54 39.23
C LEU A 15 -25.77 5.59 38.45
N THR A 16 -24.94 5.16 37.50
CA THR A 16 -24.44 6.03 36.44
C THR A 16 -24.70 5.34 35.12
N ALA A 17 -25.79 5.80 34.50
CA ALA A 17 -25.98 6.00 33.07
C ALA A 17 -25.22 5.03 32.16
N CYS A 18 -25.93 3.99 31.74
CA CYS A 18 -25.81 3.54 30.35
C CYS A 18 -26.33 4.71 29.51
N SER A 19 -25.46 5.65 29.12
CA SER A 19 -25.76 6.46 27.95
C SER A 19 -25.80 5.45 26.81
N GLU A 20 -26.99 5.24 26.23
CA GLU A 20 -27.05 4.86 24.83
C GLU A 20 -26.10 5.83 24.13
N ASP A 21 -25.03 5.30 23.54
CA ASP A 21 -24.26 6.05 22.57
C ASP A 21 -25.29 6.47 21.52
N ASP A 22 -25.75 7.71 21.60
CA ASP A 22 -26.41 8.40 20.50
C ASP A 22 -25.46 8.19 19.32
N VAL A 23 -25.86 7.29 18.43
CA VAL A 23 -25.21 7.12 17.14
C VAL A 23 -25.32 8.50 16.51
N LEU A 24 -24.23 9.27 16.61
CA LEU A 24 -24.15 10.66 16.19
C LEU A 24 -24.80 10.76 14.81
N ASN A 25 -26.03 11.25 14.79
CA ASN A 25 -26.77 11.53 13.58
C ASN A 25 -26.15 12.82 13.04
N TYR A 26 -24.95 12.69 12.46
CA TYR A 26 -24.40 13.72 11.61
C TYR A 26 -25.36 13.85 10.43
N ASP A 27 -26.27 14.80 10.54
CA ASP A 27 -27.03 15.27 9.40
C ASP A 27 -26.01 15.96 8.47
N PHE A 28 -25.71 15.31 7.36
CA PHE A 28 -24.84 15.86 6.34
C PHE A 28 -25.70 16.67 5.38
N ASP A 29 -25.31 17.89 5.07
CA ASP A 29 -26.11 18.79 4.23
C ASP A 29 -26.28 18.22 2.82
N THR A 30 -25.28 17.46 2.35
CA THR A 30 -25.30 16.83 1.03
C THR A 30 -25.01 15.32 1.07
N VAL A 31 -25.46 14.61 0.02
CA VAL A 31 -25.11 13.19 -0.19
C VAL A 31 -23.60 13.02 -0.40
N GLU A 32 -22.96 13.99 -1.04
CA GLU A 32 -21.52 14.01 -1.27
C GLU A 32 -20.74 14.05 0.05
N GLU A 33 -21.07 14.97 0.96
CA GLU A 33 -20.46 15.03 2.29
C GLU A 33 -20.64 13.73 3.09
N ALA A 34 -21.84 13.14 3.01
CA ALA A 34 -22.12 11.86 3.64
C ALA A 34 -21.21 10.75 3.09
N ILE A 35 -21.04 10.67 1.76
CA ILE A 35 -20.15 9.71 1.10
C ILE A 35 -18.69 9.93 1.48
N LEU A 36 -18.21 11.18 1.44
CA LEU A 36 -16.85 11.53 1.82
C LEU A 36 -16.57 11.18 3.29
N SER A 37 -17.55 11.35 4.18
CA SER A 37 -17.42 10.97 5.58
C SER A 37 -17.25 9.45 5.79
N ILE A 38 -17.84 8.62 4.93
CA ILE A 38 -17.70 7.16 4.96
C ILE A 38 -16.27 6.78 4.59
N ILE A 39 -15.72 7.43 3.56
CA ILE A 39 -14.36 7.17 3.07
C ILE A 39 -13.33 7.61 4.11
N THR A 40 -13.46 8.82 4.65
CA THR A 40 -12.58 9.34 5.71
C THR A 40 -12.61 8.45 6.96
N ALA A 41 -13.76 7.86 7.30
CA ALA A 41 -13.87 6.94 8.43
C ALA A 41 -13.23 5.56 8.15
N ALA A 42 -13.01 5.22 6.88
CA ALA A 42 -12.43 3.96 6.45
C ALA A 42 -10.93 4.09 6.15
N ASP A 43 -10.15 4.55 7.13
CA ASP A 43 -8.69 4.83 7.08
C ASP A 43 -7.88 3.79 6.28
N SER A 44 -8.20 2.49 6.43
CA SER A 44 -7.52 1.43 5.72
C SER A 44 -7.59 1.54 4.18
N LEU A 45 -8.61 2.19 3.62
CA LEU A 45 -8.79 2.38 2.17
C LEU A 45 -7.73 3.25 1.54
N GLU A 46 -7.26 4.27 2.26
CA GLU A 46 -6.37 5.31 1.72
C GLU A 46 -4.96 5.17 2.28
N ARG A 47 -4.69 4.03 2.91
CA ARG A 47 -3.42 3.74 3.53
C ARG A 47 -2.33 3.53 2.47
N LEU A 48 -1.37 4.45 2.46
CA LEU A 48 -0.18 4.48 1.58
C LEU A 48 1.14 4.33 2.37
N ASP A 49 1.06 3.96 3.65
CA ASP A 49 2.21 3.93 4.56
C ASP A 49 3.29 2.89 4.23
N GLY A 50 2.98 1.95 3.34
CA GLY A 50 3.95 1.01 2.78
C GLY A 50 4.91 1.64 1.76
N LEU A 51 4.64 2.86 1.29
CA LEU A 51 5.51 3.62 0.38
C LEU A 51 6.56 4.48 1.08
N ASP A 52 6.29 4.92 2.31
CA ASP A 52 7.28 5.64 3.10
C ASP A 52 8.27 4.63 3.69
N ASP A 53 9.51 4.58 3.23
CA ASP A 53 10.53 3.71 3.81
C ASP A 53 11.17 4.32 5.07
N GLY A 54 10.99 5.63 5.27
CA GLY A 54 11.67 6.42 6.28
C GLY A 54 13.17 6.60 6.00
N GLY A 55 13.62 6.36 4.76
CA GLY A 55 15.02 6.42 4.35
C GLY A 55 15.42 5.33 3.34
N ALA A 56 16.70 5.29 2.98
CA ALA A 56 17.24 4.24 2.13
C ALA A 56 17.28 2.89 2.87
N VAL A 57 16.83 1.83 2.20
CA VAL A 57 16.78 0.45 2.73
C VAL A 57 17.43 -0.52 1.75
N ASP A 58 17.91 -1.65 2.28
CA ASP A 58 18.52 -2.72 1.48
C ASP A 58 17.49 -3.37 0.55
N ILE A 59 17.91 -3.61 -0.70
CA ILE A 59 17.14 -4.38 -1.68
C ILE A 59 17.21 -5.85 -1.26
N GLY A 60 16.09 -6.44 -0.85
CA GLY A 60 16.04 -7.84 -0.35
C GLY A 60 15.89 -7.99 1.17
N SER A 61 15.72 -6.91 1.92
CA SER A 61 15.47 -6.99 3.37
C SER A 61 14.08 -7.58 3.66
N TYR A 62 14.07 -8.79 4.24
CA TYR A 62 12.87 -9.41 4.82
C TYR A 62 12.90 -9.25 6.34
N SER A 63 11.98 -8.47 6.90
CA SER A 63 11.66 -8.57 8.33
C SER A 63 10.46 -9.51 8.52
N SER A 64 10.71 -10.82 8.55
CA SER A 64 9.77 -11.75 9.20
C SER A 64 10.05 -11.70 10.69
N GLY A 65 9.05 -11.41 11.53
CA GLY A 65 9.16 -11.17 12.98
C GLY A 65 9.64 -12.35 13.85
N GLY A 66 10.64 -13.11 13.42
CA GLY A 66 11.47 -13.98 14.25
C GLY A 66 12.81 -13.30 14.54
N LEU A 67 13.39 -13.58 15.70
CA LEU A 67 14.70 -13.06 16.16
C LEU A 67 15.90 -13.41 15.26
N GLY A 68 15.67 -14.12 14.15
CA GLY A 68 16.63 -14.25 13.07
C GLY A 68 16.31 -13.26 11.97
N LYS A 69 17.06 -12.15 11.91
CA LYS A 69 17.39 -11.57 10.61
C LYS A 69 18.08 -12.70 9.84
N ILE A 70 17.35 -13.44 9.01
CA ILE A 70 18.01 -14.22 7.98
C ILE A 70 18.67 -13.14 7.15
N ALA A 71 20.00 -13.10 7.19
CA ALA A 71 20.81 -12.28 6.33
C ALA A 71 20.54 -12.73 4.89
N ALA A 72 19.40 -12.32 4.35
CA ALA A 72 19.14 -12.31 2.94
C ALA A 72 20.03 -11.18 2.39
N ASP A 73 21.25 -11.58 2.07
CA ASP A 73 22.21 -10.89 1.24
C ASP A 73 22.54 -9.45 1.67
N THR A 74 23.41 -9.32 2.67
CA THR A 74 24.05 -8.05 3.09
C THR A 74 25.09 -7.54 2.08
N LEU A 75 24.92 -7.83 0.78
CA LEU A 75 25.87 -7.56 -0.29
C LEU A 75 25.24 -6.79 -1.47
N SER A 76 24.15 -6.05 -1.24
CA SER A 76 23.72 -5.07 -2.24
C SER A 76 24.59 -3.80 -2.11
N PRO A 77 25.38 -3.42 -3.14
CA PRO A 77 26.18 -2.19 -3.12
C PRO A 77 25.30 -0.92 -3.21
N ILE A 78 23.97 -1.08 -3.22
CA ILE A 78 23.02 0.02 -3.34
C ILE A 78 21.87 -0.18 -2.34
N LYS A 79 21.58 0.86 -1.57
CA LYS A 79 20.36 1.01 -0.77
C LYS A 79 19.53 2.13 -1.35
N ILE A 80 18.22 1.95 -1.41
CA ILE A 80 17.28 2.95 -1.95
C ILE A 80 16.03 3.02 -1.10
N GLY A 81 15.36 4.16 -1.09
CA GLY A 81 14.05 4.27 -0.48
C GLY A 81 13.50 5.68 -0.45
N ARG A 82 12.22 5.79 -0.14
CA ARG A 82 11.51 7.07 -0.01
C ARG A 82 11.42 7.49 1.45
N ARG A 83 11.57 8.78 1.71
CA ARG A 83 11.07 9.42 2.92
C ARG A 83 9.93 10.33 2.52
N ILE A 84 8.71 10.01 2.96
CA ILE A 84 7.53 10.84 2.68
C ILE A 84 7.43 11.95 3.72
N ASP A 85 7.37 13.19 3.27
CA ASP A 85 7.22 14.37 4.14
C ASP A 85 5.75 14.76 4.28
N SER A 86 4.98 14.66 3.20
CA SER A 86 3.56 15.01 3.21
C SER A 86 2.72 14.13 2.30
N THR A 87 1.44 14.00 2.65
CA THR A 87 0.41 13.35 1.82
C THR A 87 -0.88 14.13 1.98
N SER A 88 -1.44 14.61 0.87
CA SER A 88 -2.76 15.25 0.82
C SER A 88 -3.68 14.46 -0.10
N PHE A 89 -4.98 14.51 0.16
CA PHE A 89 -5.99 13.81 -0.64
C PHE A 89 -7.00 14.81 -1.19
N GLU A 90 -7.21 14.76 -2.50
CA GLU A 90 -8.34 15.36 -3.19
C GLU A 90 -9.33 14.27 -3.59
N ARG A 91 -10.63 14.52 -3.41
CA ARG A 91 -11.68 13.54 -3.71
C ARG A 91 -12.75 14.20 -4.56
N THR A 92 -13.14 13.52 -5.63
CA THR A 92 -14.26 13.91 -6.47
C THR A 92 -15.31 12.82 -6.43
N VAL A 93 -16.58 13.21 -6.23
CA VAL A 93 -17.71 12.27 -6.15
C VAL A 93 -18.55 12.36 -7.41
N GLU A 94 -18.70 11.23 -8.10
CA GLU A 94 -19.61 11.07 -9.22
C GLU A 94 -20.78 10.16 -8.80
N ILE A 95 -22.00 10.68 -8.83
CA ILE A 95 -23.20 9.89 -8.55
C ILE A 95 -23.82 9.45 -9.88
N LEU A 96 -23.88 8.13 -10.09
CA LEU A 96 -24.43 7.49 -11.28
C LEU A 96 -25.87 7.07 -10.99
N GLY A 97 -26.81 7.91 -11.42
CA GLY A 97 -28.24 7.73 -11.11
C GLY A 97 -28.52 8.00 -9.63
N ASP A 98 -29.20 7.07 -8.96
CA ASP A 98 -29.54 7.15 -7.53
C ASP A 98 -28.97 6.00 -6.69
N THR A 99 -28.30 5.02 -7.31
CA THR A 99 -27.89 3.77 -6.65
C THR A 99 -26.40 3.59 -6.50
N ILE A 100 -25.58 4.23 -7.34
CA ILE A 100 -24.14 4.05 -7.38
C ILE A 100 -23.44 5.40 -7.26
N ALA A 101 -22.36 5.43 -6.49
CA ALA A 101 -21.43 6.54 -6.47
C ALA A 101 -20.00 6.04 -6.67
N ILE A 102 -19.22 6.75 -7.46
CA ILE A 102 -17.80 6.52 -7.68
C ILE A 102 -17.06 7.71 -7.11
N VAL A 103 -16.15 7.45 -6.17
CA VAL A 103 -15.25 8.48 -5.65
C VAL A 103 -13.88 8.24 -6.22
N THR A 104 -13.35 9.23 -6.93
CA THR A 104 -11.94 9.25 -7.34
C THR A 104 -11.16 9.96 -6.26
N SER A 105 -10.23 9.24 -5.62
CA SER A 105 -9.33 9.76 -4.60
C SER A 105 -7.93 9.88 -5.21
N THR A 106 -7.42 11.11 -5.25
CA THR A 106 -6.09 11.47 -5.74
C THR A 106 -5.25 11.91 -4.56
N ALA A 107 -4.19 11.16 -4.27
CA ALA A 107 -3.22 11.50 -3.25
C ALA A 107 -2.01 12.19 -3.89
N THR A 108 -1.68 13.40 -3.43
CA THR A 108 -0.42 14.07 -3.77
C THR A 108 0.57 13.80 -2.65
N ILE A 109 1.75 13.30 -3.01
CA ILE A 109 2.78 12.87 -2.07
C ILE A 109 4.08 13.60 -2.41
N THR A 110 4.68 14.25 -1.41
CA THR A 110 5.98 14.89 -1.54
C THR A 110 6.98 14.29 -0.55
N GLY A 111 8.25 14.29 -0.93
CA GLY A 111 9.32 13.83 -0.06
C GLY A 111 10.65 13.71 -0.79
N ASP A 112 11.52 12.87 -0.22
CA ASP A 112 12.87 12.62 -0.73
C ASP A 112 13.05 11.16 -1.14
N PHE A 113 13.62 10.94 -2.31
CA PHE A 113 14.16 9.65 -2.74
C PHE A 113 15.65 9.61 -2.39
N ILE A 114 16.05 8.65 -1.56
CA ILE A 114 17.39 8.56 -0.97
C ILE A 114 18.07 7.32 -1.53
N ILE A 115 19.24 7.52 -2.13
CA ILE A 115 20.10 6.47 -2.69
C ILE A 115 21.42 6.50 -1.95
N ILE A 116 21.88 5.34 -1.50
CA ILE A 116 23.21 5.15 -0.90
C ILE A 116 23.92 4.09 -1.74
N ALA A 117 24.98 4.48 -2.44
CA ALA A 117 25.77 3.59 -3.30
C ALA A 117 27.22 3.46 -2.79
N PHE A 118 27.79 2.26 -2.91
CA PHE A 118 29.19 1.99 -2.56
C PHE A 118 30.05 1.95 -3.83
N ILE A 119 31.05 2.83 -3.93
CA ILE A 119 31.81 3.07 -5.18
C ILE A 119 32.93 2.04 -5.41
N SER A 120 33.36 1.26 -4.41
CA SER A 120 34.43 0.26 -4.59
C SER A 120 34.13 -1.09 -3.93
N LEU A 121 34.75 -2.14 -4.48
CA LEU A 121 34.80 -3.51 -3.92
C LEU A 121 35.36 -3.55 -2.47
N ASP A 122 35.96 -2.45 -2.00
CA ASP A 122 36.52 -2.30 -0.65
C ASP A 122 35.57 -1.58 0.33
N THR A 123 34.33 -1.21 -0.07
CA THR A 123 33.26 -0.65 0.78
C THR A 123 33.54 0.68 1.49
N THR A 124 34.63 1.40 1.15
CA THR A 124 35.08 2.59 1.91
C THR A 124 34.55 3.92 1.42
N VAL A 125 34.04 4.01 0.18
CA VAL A 125 33.48 5.26 -0.38
C VAL A 125 31.99 5.09 -0.56
N ILE A 126 31.23 5.86 0.23
CA ILE A 126 29.78 5.92 0.21
C ILE A 126 29.39 7.20 -0.53
N ASP A 127 28.65 7.07 -1.62
CA ASP A 127 27.95 8.20 -2.24
C ASP A 127 26.49 8.20 -1.78
N THR A 128 25.94 9.37 -1.55
CA THR A 128 24.55 9.53 -1.11
C THR A 128 23.88 10.61 -1.94
N PHE A 129 22.87 10.21 -2.70
CA PHE A 129 22.03 11.11 -3.46
C PHE A 129 20.68 11.26 -2.77
N VAL A 130 20.25 12.49 -2.59
CA VAL A 130 18.92 12.83 -2.07
C VAL A 130 18.23 13.66 -3.13
N LYS A 131 17.13 13.15 -3.66
CA LYS A 131 16.38 13.76 -4.75
C LYS A 131 14.96 14.05 -4.30
N PRO A 132 14.51 15.32 -4.32
CA PRO A 132 13.12 15.61 -4.02
C PRO A 132 12.21 14.98 -5.07
N PHE A 133 11.04 14.53 -4.67
CA PHE A 133 10.02 14.05 -5.59
C PHE A 133 8.64 14.62 -5.26
N ASN A 134 7.82 14.68 -6.29
CA ASN A 134 6.38 14.88 -6.21
C ASN A 134 5.70 13.81 -7.05
N MET A 135 4.75 13.10 -6.45
CA MET A 135 4.02 12.03 -7.11
C MET A 135 2.53 12.11 -6.81
N GLU A 136 1.75 11.59 -7.74
CA GLU A 136 0.30 11.47 -7.60
C GLU A 136 -0.10 10.00 -7.65
N MET A 137 -1.02 9.61 -6.78
CA MET A 137 -1.55 8.26 -6.66
C MET A 137 -3.08 8.30 -6.73
N ILE A 138 -3.68 7.60 -7.68
CA ILE A 138 -5.12 7.64 -7.96
C ILE A 138 -5.74 6.29 -7.65
N ARG A 139 -6.91 6.29 -7.00
CA ARG A 139 -7.79 5.12 -6.88
C ARG A 139 -9.26 5.51 -6.99
N LYS A 140 -10.11 4.56 -7.39
CA LYS A 140 -11.56 4.71 -7.36
C LYS A 140 -12.19 3.85 -6.27
N ILE A 141 -13.17 4.40 -5.57
CA ILE A 141 -13.95 3.74 -4.53
C ILE A 141 -15.40 3.73 -4.99
N LYS A 142 -16.00 2.53 -5.08
CA LYS A 142 -17.38 2.33 -5.49
C LYS A 142 -18.26 2.15 -4.27
N LEU A 143 -19.30 2.98 -4.17
CA LEU A 143 -20.34 2.87 -3.16
C LEU A 143 -21.67 2.49 -3.82
N ARG A 144 -22.49 1.76 -3.06
CA ARG A 144 -23.85 1.42 -3.42
C ARG A 144 -24.81 1.93 -2.36
N ARG A 145 -25.95 2.46 -2.81
CA ARG A 145 -27.06 2.83 -1.96
C ARG A 145 -27.74 1.57 -1.41
N VAL A 146 -27.97 1.53 -0.10
CA VAL A 146 -28.56 0.42 0.65
C VAL A 146 -29.82 0.82 1.41
N GLY A 147 -30.20 2.10 1.37
CA GLY A 147 -31.39 2.64 2.02
C GLY A 147 -31.71 4.04 1.53
N ASP A 148 -32.83 4.57 1.98
CA ASP A 148 -33.37 5.86 1.57
C ASP A 148 -33.84 6.74 2.73
N GLY A 149 -33.40 6.45 3.95
CA GLY A 149 -33.77 7.23 5.14
C GLY A 149 -33.09 8.60 5.22
N GLU A 150 -33.53 9.41 6.19
CA GLU A 150 -32.99 10.77 6.41
C GLU A 150 -31.49 10.76 6.77
N ALA A 151 -31.01 9.69 7.40
CA ALA A 151 -29.59 9.52 7.73
C ALA A 151 -28.77 9.19 6.47
N ARG A 152 -28.42 10.23 5.68
CA ARG A 152 -27.74 10.10 4.38
C ARG A 152 -26.51 9.19 4.41
N ARG A 153 -25.68 9.27 5.46
CA ARG A 153 -24.50 8.40 5.64
C ARG A 153 -24.88 6.92 5.75
N LEU A 154 -25.97 6.60 6.43
CA LEU A 154 -26.42 5.21 6.61
C LEU A 154 -26.97 4.60 5.33
N ASN A 155 -27.32 5.43 4.34
CA ASN A 155 -27.83 4.96 3.06
C ASN A 155 -26.76 4.43 2.12
N TRP A 156 -25.46 4.61 2.39
CA TRP A 156 -24.39 4.22 1.47
C TRP A 156 -23.42 3.24 2.10
N ARG A 157 -22.95 2.26 1.31
CA ARG A 157 -21.91 1.31 1.72
C ARG A 157 -20.86 1.20 0.63
N ILE A 158 -19.59 1.16 1.03
CA ILE A 158 -18.49 0.79 0.14
C ILE A 158 -18.72 -0.66 -0.31
N VAL A 159 -18.68 -0.86 -1.62
CA VAL A 159 -18.84 -2.18 -2.25
C VAL A 159 -17.63 -2.59 -3.07
N GLY A 160 -16.79 -1.64 -3.50
CA GLY A 160 -15.57 -2.01 -4.17
C GLY A 160 -14.51 -0.92 -4.22
N VAL A 161 -13.30 -1.35 -4.51
CA VAL A 161 -12.10 -0.50 -4.56
C VAL A 161 -11.24 -0.94 -5.73
N THR A 162 -10.59 0.00 -6.40
CA THR A 162 -9.55 -0.33 -7.36
C THR A 162 -8.20 -0.49 -6.67
N PRO A 163 -7.22 -1.12 -7.33
CA PRO A 163 -5.81 -0.75 -7.13
C PRO A 163 -5.63 0.76 -7.02
N VAL A 164 -4.62 1.18 -6.26
CA VAL A 164 -4.08 2.53 -6.42
C VAL A 164 -2.96 2.46 -7.44
N ILE A 165 -2.92 3.41 -8.37
CA ILE A 165 -1.82 3.51 -9.34
C ILE A 165 -1.39 4.96 -9.46
N GLY A 166 -0.11 5.18 -9.68
CA GLY A 166 0.45 6.50 -9.77
C GLY A 166 1.96 6.47 -9.94
N GLY A 167 2.59 7.62 -9.77
CA GLY A 167 4.01 7.76 -10.04
C GLY A 167 4.43 9.21 -9.93
N THR A 168 5.72 9.48 -10.10
CA THR A 168 6.19 10.85 -10.17
C THR A 168 5.52 11.57 -11.35
N ILE A 169 5.27 12.88 -11.21
CA ILE A 169 4.49 13.65 -12.19
C ILE A 169 5.08 13.55 -13.61
N ALA A 170 6.40 13.48 -13.72
CA ALA A 170 7.12 13.34 -14.98
C ALA A 170 7.51 11.88 -15.31
N SER A 171 6.81 10.89 -14.75
CA SER A 171 7.18 9.48 -14.97
C SER A 171 7.02 9.08 -16.44
N THR A 172 8.02 8.41 -16.97
CA THR A 172 8.03 7.84 -18.33
C THR A 172 7.70 6.35 -18.35
N ILE A 173 7.43 5.77 -17.17
CA ILE A 173 7.13 4.35 -17.00
C ILE A 173 5.61 4.15 -17.02
N GLU A 174 5.15 3.19 -17.81
CA GLU A 174 3.76 2.75 -17.86
C GLU A 174 3.64 1.26 -17.56
N PHE A 175 2.68 0.90 -16.72
CA PHE A 175 2.37 -0.49 -16.42
C PHE A 175 1.32 -0.98 -17.42
N LEU A 176 1.64 -2.04 -18.15
CA LEU A 176 0.76 -2.63 -19.16
C LEU A 176 -0.06 -3.78 -18.58
N GLU A 177 0.60 -4.66 -17.83
CA GLU A 177 -0.04 -5.81 -17.22
C GLU A 177 0.66 -6.14 -15.90
N PHE A 178 -0.13 -6.43 -14.89
CA PHE A 178 0.34 -7.01 -13.64
C PHE A 178 -0.38 -8.33 -13.39
N SER A 179 0.36 -9.35 -12.98
CA SER A 179 -0.23 -10.61 -12.55
C SER A 179 0.36 -11.16 -11.26
N MET A 180 -0.48 -11.86 -10.52
CA MET A 180 -0.09 -12.70 -9.38
C MET A 180 -0.63 -14.10 -9.58
N ILE A 181 0.24 -15.09 -9.44
CA ILE A 181 -0.08 -16.50 -9.60
C ILE A 181 0.23 -17.22 -8.29
N SER A 182 -0.76 -17.85 -7.68
CA SER A 182 -0.59 -18.63 -6.45
C SER A 182 0.09 -19.98 -6.74
N THR A 183 0.61 -20.62 -5.69
CA THR A 183 1.14 -21.99 -5.82
C THR A 183 0.09 -23.01 -6.27
N ALA A 184 -1.20 -22.73 -6.01
CA ALA A 184 -2.32 -23.55 -6.46
C ALA A 184 -2.69 -23.33 -7.94
N GLY A 185 -2.11 -22.32 -8.60
CA GLY A 185 -2.36 -21.97 -9.99
C GLY A 185 -3.47 -20.92 -10.20
N ASP A 186 -4.03 -20.36 -9.12
CA ASP A 186 -4.97 -19.24 -9.23
C ASP A 186 -4.24 -17.98 -9.67
N SER A 187 -4.76 -17.30 -10.69
CA SER A 187 -4.16 -16.09 -11.24
C SER A 187 -5.06 -14.87 -11.07
N LEU A 188 -4.48 -13.77 -10.61
CA LEU A 188 -5.04 -12.42 -10.74
C LEU A 188 -4.28 -11.70 -11.86
N ILE A 189 -5.00 -11.12 -12.82
CA ILE A 189 -4.42 -10.31 -13.90
C ILE A 189 -5.10 -8.94 -13.90
N ILE A 190 -4.31 -7.88 -14.01
CA ILE A 190 -4.74 -6.48 -14.01
C ILE A 190 -4.05 -5.77 -15.18
N THR A 191 -4.83 -5.36 -16.18
CA THR A 191 -4.38 -4.55 -17.32
C THR A 191 -4.91 -3.12 -17.28
N ASP A 192 -6.00 -2.89 -16.54
CA ASP A 192 -6.57 -1.56 -16.30
C ASP A 192 -6.85 -1.36 -14.81
N PRO A 193 -5.85 -0.89 -14.04
CA PRO A 193 -5.98 -0.77 -12.60
C PRO A 193 -7.13 0.14 -12.16
N LEU A 194 -7.39 1.25 -12.86
CA LEU A 194 -8.43 2.21 -12.45
C LEU A 194 -9.86 1.80 -12.85
N ASN A 195 -10.01 0.72 -13.63
CA ASN A 195 -11.32 0.15 -13.94
C ASN A 195 -11.50 -1.29 -13.42
N THR A 196 -10.48 -1.86 -12.76
CA THR A 196 -10.55 -3.16 -12.09
C THR A 196 -11.00 -2.98 -10.63
N PHE A 197 -12.27 -3.25 -10.34
CA PHE A 197 -12.82 -3.16 -8.98
C PHE A 197 -12.77 -4.50 -8.25
N PHE A 198 -12.11 -4.53 -7.10
CA PHE A 198 -12.24 -5.59 -6.11
C PHE A 198 -13.43 -5.34 -5.21
N ASN A 199 -14.22 -6.36 -4.93
CA ASN A 199 -15.21 -6.30 -3.87
C ASN A 199 -14.48 -6.12 -2.54
N TRP A 200 -14.83 -5.08 -1.78
CA TRP A 200 -14.16 -4.75 -0.53
C TRP A 200 -14.18 -5.89 0.51
N ARG A 201 -15.14 -6.82 0.41
CA ARG A 201 -15.24 -7.99 1.29
C ARG A 201 -14.59 -9.25 0.74
N GLU A 202 -14.21 -9.25 -0.54
CA GLU A 202 -13.64 -10.38 -1.28
C GLU A 202 -12.38 -9.91 -2.00
N LEU A 203 -11.48 -9.29 -1.24
CA LEU A 203 -10.14 -8.94 -1.74
C LEU A 203 -9.37 -10.22 -2.06
N PRO A 204 -8.37 -10.17 -2.96
CA PRO A 204 -7.44 -11.27 -3.17
C PRO A 204 -6.92 -11.82 -1.84
N GLU A 205 -7.05 -13.14 -1.65
CA GLU A 205 -6.68 -13.82 -0.41
C GLU A 205 -5.46 -14.71 -0.66
N PHE A 206 -4.51 -14.68 0.29
CA PHE A 206 -3.36 -15.57 0.28
C PHE A 206 -3.29 -16.36 1.58
N GLU A 207 -2.85 -17.62 1.48
CA GLU A 207 -2.61 -18.41 2.66
C GLU A 207 -1.39 -17.87 3.45
N PRO A 208 -1.40 -18.02 4.80
CA PRO A 208 -0.26 -17.68 5.63
C PRO A 208 1.02 -18.39 5.17
N GLY A 209 2.01 -17.63 4.69
CA GLY A 209 3.30 -18.17 4.25
C GLY A 209 3.32 -18.72 2.81
N ASP A 210 2.21 -18.58 2.08
CA ASP A 210 2.11 -18.92 0.65
C ASP A 210 3.10 -18.10 -0.18
N THR A 211 3.52 -18.64 -1.30
CA THR A 211 4.42 -17.97 -2.25
C THR A 211 3.65 -17.70 -3.53
N VAL A 212 3.58 -16.43 -3.91
CA VAL A 212 2.92 -16.01 -5.15
C VAL A 212 3.99 -15.54 -6.13
N THR A 213 3.90 -15.99 -7.37
CA THR A 213 4.73 -15.45 -8.45
C THR A 213 4.07 -14.17 -8.94
N VAL A 214 4.86 -13.10 -9.00
CA VAL A 214 4.42 -11.79 -9.46
C VAL A 214 5.12 -11.48 -10.76
N LEU A 215 4.35 -11.03 -11.74
CA LEU A 215 4.85 -10.58 -13.03
C LEU A 215 4.34 -9.16 -13.29
N LEU A 216 5.21 -8.32 -13.82
CA LEU A 216 4.89 -6.97 -14.26
C LEU A 216 5.46 -6.74 -15.65
N THR A 217 4.57 -6.50 -16.60
CA THR A 217 4.92 -5.98 -17.92
C THR A 217 4.81 -4.46 -17.89
N LEU A 218 5.88 -3.78 -18.31
CA LEU A 218 5.92 -2.33 -18.36
C LEU A 218 6.56 -1.84 -19.66
N THR A 219 6.41 -0.54 -19.91
CA THR A 219 7.20 0.18 -20.91
C THR A 219 7.82 1.40 -20.27
N ASN A 220 9.01 1.79 -20.73
CA ASN A 220 9.66 3.01 -20.31
C ASN A 220 10.12 3.80 -21.54
N SER A 221 9.70 5.06 -21.64
CA SER A 221 10.11 5.94 -22.75
C SER A 221 11.30 6.82 -22.40
N SER A 222 12.01 6.56 -21.30
CA SER A 222 13.23 7.29 -20.94
C SER A 222 14.38 6.93 -21.88
N SER A 223 15.47 7.71 -21.82
CA SER A 223 16.71 7.38 -22.53
C SER A 223 17.52 6.26 -21.85
N PHE A 224 17.11 5.83 -20.66
CA PHE A 224 17.69 4.69 -19.97
C PHE A 224 16.93 3.43 -20.39
N ASP A 225 17.66 2.35 -20.60
CA ASP A 225 17.14 1.11 -21.19
C ASP A 225 16.69 0.09 -20.13
N ARG A 226 16.68 0.46 -18.85
CA ARG A 226 16.44 -0.47 -17.74
C ARG A 226 15.74 0.19 -16.55
N GLU A 227 15.01 -0.65 -15.82
CA GLU A 227 14.34 -0.30 -14.57
C GLU A 227 14.80 -1.21 -13.43
N MET A 228 14.55 -0.75 -12.21
CA MET A 228 14.57 -1.58 -11.02
C MET A 228 13.12 -1.75 -10.56
N VAL A 229 12.61 -2.98 -10.66
CA VAL A 229 11.27 -3.31 -10.19
C VAL A 229 11.33 -3.98 -8.83
N LEU A 230 10.53 -3.47 -7.90
CA LEU A 230 10.47 -3.89 -6.52
C LEU A 230 9.03 -4.19 -6.15
N MET A 231 8.81 -5.31 -5.46
CA MET A 231 7.59 -5.52 -4.70
C MET A 231 7.90 -5.31 -3.22
N HIS A 232 7.09 -4.49 -2.56
CA HIS A 232 7.20 -4.26 -1.13
C HIS A 232 5.84 -4.26 -0.45
N HIS A 233 5.85 -4.60 0.83
CA HIS A 233 4.67 -4.59 1.67
C HIS A 233 5.07 -4.14 3.06
N GLY A 234 4.12 -3.60 3.81
CA GLY A 234 4.32 -3.36 5.24
C GLY A 234 3.59 -2.15 5.77
N ALA A 235 3.61 -2.06 7.10
CA ALA A 235 3.01 -0.96 7.85
C ALA A 235 4.11 -0.03 8.39
N ARG A 236 3.72 1.13 8.93
CA ARG A 236 4.54 2.14 9.63
C ARG A 236 5.67 1.60 10.54
N SER A 237 5.55 0.38 11.08
CA SER A 237 6.62 -0.27 11.85
C SER A 237 7.64 -0.97 10.95
N ARG A 238 8.95 -0.68 11.15
CA ARG A 238 10.08 -1.31 10.43
C ARG A 238 10.10 -2.84 10.53
N ILE A 239 9.42 -3.43 11.51
CA ILE A 239 9.33 -4.89 11.75
C ILE A 239 8.35 -5.56 10.76
N ASP A 240 7.49 -4.78 10.12
CA ASP A 240 6.46 -5.27 9.20
C ASP A 240 6.73 -4.94 7.74
N LYS A 241 7.91 -4.39 7.41
CA LYS A 241 8.29 -4.05 6.04
C LYS A 241 9.13 -5.14 5.39
N GLY A 242 8.81 -5.48 4.16
CA GLY A 242 9.61 -6.38 3.33
C GLY A 242 9.65 -5.88 1.90
N ARG A 243 10.81 -6.03 1.25
CA ARG A 243 11.04 -5.63 -0.14
C ARG A 243 11.79 -6.72 -0.88
N LYS A 244 11.35 -7.01 -2.11
CA LYS A 244 12.02 -7.92 -3.02
C LYS A 244 12.14 -7.31 -4.40
N ARG A 245 13.28 -7.51 -5.05
CA ARG A 245 13.48 -7.19 -6.46
C ARG A 245 12.81 -8.24 -7.36
N LEU A 246 12.28 -7.77 -8.48
CA LEU A 246 11.85 -8.58 -9.61
C LEU A 246 12.91 -8.48 -10.72
N PHE A 247 12.99 -9.50 -11.56
CA PHE A 247 14.05 -9.69 -12.54
C PHE A 247 13.47 -9.92 -13.93
N ASP A 248 14.13 -9.33 -14.92
CA ASP A 248 13.94 -9.54 -16.35
C ASP A 248 15.33 -9.95 -16.87
N ASP A 249 15.67 -11.21 -16.66
CA ASP A 249 17.02 -11.77 -16.87
C ASP A 249 17.02 -13.27 -17.24
N GLY A 250 15.86 -13.83 -17.57
CA GLY A 250 15.66 -15.25 -17.86
C GLY A 250 15.78 -16.15 -16.63
N THR A 251 15.71 -15.57 -15.42
CA THR A 251 15.76 -16.30 -14.14
C THR A 251 14.61 -15.91 -13.21
N HIS A 252 14.52 -16.52 -12.03
CA HIS A 252 13.48 -16.21 -11.02
C HIS A 252 12.01 -16.38 -11.48
N GLY A 253 11.79 -17.16 -12.54
CA GLY A 253 10.47 -17.38 -13.14
C GLY A 253 10.24 -16.57 -14.41
N ASP A 254 11.20 -15.73 -14.80
CA ASP A 254 11.22 -15.07 -16.11
C ASP A 254 11.69 -16.05 -17.20
N GLU A 255 10.97 -16.06 -18.33
CA GLU A 255 11.21 -16.97 -19.46
C GLU A 255 12.09 -16.33 -20.54
N VAL A 256 12.06 -15.00 -20.70
CA VAL A 256 12.68 -14.29 -21.82
C VAL A 256 13.44 -13.08 -21.31
N VAL A 257 14.74 -13.02 -21.60
CA VAL A 257 15.62 -11.94 -21.17
C VAL A 257 15.34 -10.63 -21.93
N ASP A 258 15.32 -9.52 -21.18
CA ASP A 258 15.22 -8.15 -21.66
C ASP A 258 13.94 -7.91 -22.51
N ASP A 259 12.80 -8.49 -22.11
CA ASP A 259 11.49 -8.32 -22.77
C ASP A 259 10.53 -7.36 -22.03
N ASN A 260 11.02 -6.72 -20.96
CA ASN A 260 10.29 -5.87 -20.03
C ASN A 260 9.22 -6.59 -19.20
N VAL A 261 9.35 -7.91 -19.02
CA VAL A 261 8.53 -8.71 -18.11
C VAL A 261 9.31 -9.05 -16.85
N TYR A 262 9.10 -8.25 -15.81
CA TYR A 262 9.78 -8.42 -14.53
C TYR A 262 9.06 -9.46 -13.68
N THR A 263 9.77 -10.52 -13.29
CA THR A 263 9.22 -11.64 -12.53
C THR A 263 9.88 -11.80 -11.16
N GLY A 264 9.10 -12.22 -10.16
CA GLY A 264 9.66 -12.60 -8.87
C GLY A 264 8.67 -13.26 -7.92
N ASN A 265 9.20 -14.11 -7.04
CA ASN A 265 8.38 -14.81 -6.04
C ASN A 265 8.23 -13.99 -4.76
N PHE A 266 6.99 -13.73 -4.33
CA PHE A 266 6.66 -13.02 -3.12
C PHE A 266 6.05 -13.96 -2.08
N ARG A 267 6.54 -13.92 -0.85
CA ARG A 267 5.99 -14.74 0.23
C ARG A 267 5.02 -13.95 1.07
N SER A 268 3.76 -14.39 1.12
CA SER A 268 2.72 -13.85 1.99
C SER A 268 3.13 -14.00 3.46
N ARG A 269 2.76 -13.03 4.29
CA ARG A 269 3.02 -13.08 5.74
C ARG A 269 2.19 -14.17 6.42
N THR A 270 2.59 -14.55 7.63
CA THR A 270 1.83 -15.49 8.47
C THR A 270 0.72 -14.82 9.28
N ILE A 271 0.79 -13.49 9.48
CA ILE A 271 -0.11 -12.74 10.38
C ILE A 271 -1.45 -12.43 9.69
N ARG A 272 -2.53 -12.95 10.27
CA ARG A 272 -3.89 -12.95 9.71
C ARG A 272 -4.71 -11.68 10.02
N GLY A 273 -5.81 -11.51 9.29
CA GLY A 273 -7.02 -10.84 9.80
C GLY A 273 -7.19 -9.34 9.54
N ARG A 274 -6.32 -8.71 8.74
CA ARG A 274 -6.50 -7.31 8.30
C ARG A 274 -6.17 -7.17 6.83
N MET A 275 -6.87 -6.26 6.15
CA MET A 275 -6.46 -5.82 4.81
C MET A 275 -5.05 -5.27 4.88
N ARG A 276 -4.24 -5.66 3.89
CA ARG A 276 -2.88 -5.19 3.68
C ARG A 276 -2.81 -4.53 2.30
N HIS A 277 -1.80 -3.68 2.14
CA HIS A 277 -1.43 -3.13 0.84
C HIS A 277 -0.06 -3.65 0.46
N GLY A 278 0.00 -4.31 -0.69
CA GLY A 278 1.25 -4.62 -1.38
C GLY A 278 1.48 -3.55 -2.43
N PHE A 279 2.72 -3.18 -2.66
CA PHE A 279 3.10 -2.19 -3.65
C PHE A 279 4.09 -2.83 -4.61
N ILE A 280 3.90 -2.56 -5.88
CA ILE A 280 4.90 -2.78 -6.91
C ILE A 280 5.38 -1.42 -7.41
N ASP A 281 6.68 -1.27 -7.51
CA ASP A 281 7.37 -0.01 -7.72
C ASP A 281 8.45 -0.22 -8.77
N ALA A 282 8.34 0.49 -9.89
CA ALA A 282 9.33 0.51 -10.95
C ALA A 282 10.06 1.84 -10.89
N ILE A 283 11.40 1.76 -10.84
CA ILE A 283 12.29 2.90 -10.71
C ILE A 283 13.22 2.90 -11.93
N ASP A 284 13.19 3.99 -12.69
CA ASP A 284 14.08 4.17 -13.84
C ASP A 284 15.55 4.21 -13.40
N TRP A 285 16.46 3.61 -14.17
CA TRP A 285 17.88 3.60 -13.83
C TRP A 285 18.50 5.00 -13.78
N GLY A 286 18.01 5.98 -14.54
CA GLY A 286 18.41 7.38 -14.42
C GLY A 286 18.12 7.95 -13.04
N THR A 287 17.07 7.49 -12.37
CA THR A 287 16.81 7.85 -10.96
C THR A 287 17.94 7.38 -10.06
N ILE A 288 18.48 6.19 -10.29
CA ILE A 288 19.45 5.54 -9.40
C ILE A 288 20.89 5.99 -9.70
N PHE A 289 21.23 6.11 -10.98
CA PHE A 289 22.62 6.21 -11.44
C PHE A 289 23.01 7.58 -12.00
N ASP A 290 22.06 8.44 -12.39
CA ASP A 290 22.35 9.83 -12.73
C ASP A 290 22.18 10.71 -11.48
N PRO A 291 23.24 11.26 -10.88
CA PRO A 291 23.13 12.08 -9.67
C PRO A 291 22.33 13.37 -9.88
N THR A 292 22.20 13.84 -11.12
CA THR A 292 21.49 15.08 -11.49
C THR A 292 20.09 14.84 -12.02
N GLY A 293 19.76 13.60 -12.38
CA GLY A 293 18.46 13.21 -12.90
C GLY A 293 17.33 13.32 -11.87
N GLU A 294 16.13 13.64 -12.32
CA GLU A 294 14.93 13.67 -11.49
C GLU A 294 14.48 12.26 -11.07
N VAL A 295 13.58 12.17 -10.10
CA VAL A 295 12.98 10.90 -9.68
C VAL A 295 11.91 10.50 -10.69
N ASN A 296 12.11 9.35 -11.33
CA ASN A 296 11.21 8.76 -12.30
C ASN A 296 10.79 7.36 -11.84
N THR A 297 9.57 7.28 -11.30
CA THR A 297 9.04 6.03 -10.73
C THR A 297 7.55 5.87 -11.02
N LYS A 298 7.11 4.63 -11.24
CA LYS A 298 5.70 4.25 -11.31
C LYS A 298 5.39 3.22 -10.23
N VAL A 299 4.25 3.37 -9.58
CA VAL A 299 3.84 2.58 -8.43
C VAL A 299 2.40 2.12 -8.61
N MET A 300 2.13 0.86 -8.26
CA MET A 300 0.78 0.34 -8.07
C MET A 300 0.67 -0.32 -6.70
N GLY A 301 -0.38 0.03 -5.96
CA GLY A 301 -0.73 -0.57 -4.67
C GLY A 301 -1.99 -1.43 -4.78
N LEU A 302 -1.92 -2.64 -4.25
CA LEU A 302 -2.97 -3.65 -4.30
C LEU A 302 -3.46 -4.02 -2.91
N PRO A 303 -4.78 -3.91 -2.65
CA PRO A 303 -5.36 -4.42 -1.42
C PRO A 303 -5.44 -5.95 -1.46
N TYR A 304 -5.03 -6.61 -0.38
CA TYR A 304 -5.14 -8.06 -0.23
C TYR A 304 -5.39 -8.47 1.22
N MET A 305 -5.79 -9.72 1.43
CA MET A 305 -6.01 -10.31 2.76
C MET A 305 -5.17 -11.59 2.96
N ILE A 306 -4.84 -11.85 4.22
CA ILE A 306 -4.18 -13.10 4.64
C ILE A 306 -5.18 -13.90 5.48
N ARG A 307 -5.66 -15.00 4.93
CA ARG A 307 -6.66 -15.88 5.55
C ARG A 307 -6.32 -17.34 5.22
N ARG A 308 -6.62 -18.27 6.14
CA ARG A 308 -6.52 -19.70 5.84
C ARG A 308 -7.68 -20.05 4.91
N MET A 309 -7.41 -20.69 3.78
CA MET A 309 -8.49 -21.14 2.93
C MET A 309 -9.24 -22.31 3.63
N PRO A 310 -10.57 -22.39 3.47
CA PRO A 310 -11.39 -23.40 4.13
C PRO A 310 -11.06 -24.83 3.71
#